data_AF-A0A1C6KZX2-F1
#
_entry.id   AF-A0A1C6KZX2-F1
#
_cell.length_a   1.000
_cell.length_b   1.000
_cell.length_c   1.000
_cell.angle_alpha   90.00
_cell.angle_beta   90.00
_cell.angle_gamma   90.00
#
_symmetry.space_group_name_H-M   'P 1'
#
loop_
_entity.id
_entity.type
_entity.pdbx_description
1 polymer ?
#
loop_
_entity_poly.entity_id
_entity_poly.type
_entity_poly.pdbx_seq_one_letter_code
_entity_poly.pdbx_strand_id
1 'polypeptide(L)'
;MKLRSKSALIISILIPLAVGSLSALFSGNMSSYSMFEKPAFSPPGFIFPIVWTVLYILMGISSYLVYTSNSPYKPNALLLYGIQLFFNFFWSIIFFGLDLYLFAFIWLIALIFIIISMIKQFYIVSPTAAYLQIPYLIWCIFAAYLNFYIFLLN
;
A
#
# COMPACT_ATOMS: atom_id res chain seq x y z
N MET A 1 14.75 -14.47 -15.93
CA MET A 1 13.79 -13.43 -16.35
C MET A 1 14.56 -12.33 -17.09
N LYS A 2 14.48 -12.21 -18.42
CA LYS A 2 15.16 -11.11 -19.14
C LYS A 2 14.38 -9.82 -18.89
N LEU A 3 15.00 -8.83 -18.24
CA LEU A 3 14.45 -7.48 -18.08
C LEU A 3 14.20 -6.88 -19.47
N ARG A 4 12.96 -6.97 -19.97
CA ARG A 4 12.61 -6.59 -21.36
C ARG A 4 12.73 -5.09 -21.62
N SER A 5 12.66 -4.25 -20.58
CA SER A 5 12.87 -2.80 -20.66
C SER A 5 13.23 -2.25 -19.27
N LYS A 6 14.43 -1.65 -19.13
CA LYS A 6 14.87 -1.00 -17.89
C LYS A 6 13.99 0.21 -17.54
N SER A 7 13.57 0.96 -18.55
CA SER A 7 12.70 2.13 -18.38
C SER A 7 11.33 1.76 -17.81
N ALA A 8 10.75 0.65 -18.26
CA ALA A 8 9.46 0.19 -17.73
C ALA A 8 9.56 -0.21 -16.24
N LEU A 9 10.66 -0.86 -15.82
CA LEU A 9 10.87 -1.18 -14.41
C LEU A 9 10.99 0.08 -13.54
N ILE A 10 11.77 1.05 -14.00
CA ILE A 10 11.95 2.33 -13.29
C ILE A 10 10.61 3.04 -13.14
N ILE A 11 9.84 3.16 -14.22
CA ILE A 11 8.51 3.79 -14.19
C ILE A 11 7.58 3.05 -13.21
N SER A 12 7.54 1.71 -13.26
CA SER A 12 6.70 0.92 -12.35
C SER A 12 7.06 1.12 -10.88
N ILE A 13 8.34 1.35 -10.54
CA ILE A 13 8.79 1.65 -9.17
C ILE A 13 8.50 3.11 -8.78
N LEU A 14 8.66 4.04 -9.70
CA LEU A 14 8.41 5.45 -9.43
C LEU A 14 6.94 5.76 -9.15
N ILE A 15 6.00 5.07 -9.79
CA ILE A 15 4.55 5.26 -9.57
C ILE A 15 4.16 5.10 -8.08
N PRO A 16 4.35 3.94 -7.43
CA PRO A 16 3.97 3.76 -6.02
C PRO A 16 4.78 4.65 -5.07
N LEU A 17 6.06 4.92 -5.36
CA LEU A 17 6.86 5.85 -4.56
C LEU A 17 6.33 7.29 -4.65
N ALA A 18 5.93 7.74 -5.83
CA ALA A 18 5.31 9.04 -6.03
C ALA A 18 3.95 9.11 -5.33
N VAL A 19 3.12 8.07 -5.43
CA VAL A 19 1.84 7.96 -4.71
C VAL A 19 2.06 8.08 -3.20
N GLY A 20 3.00 7.32 -2.63
CA GLY A 20 3.30 7.39 -1.21
C GLY A 20 3.84 8.74 -0.76
N SER A 21 4.75 9.32 -1.55
CA SER A 21 5.34 10.63 -1.24
C SER A 21 4.29 11.74 -1.30
N LEU A 22 3.44 11.76 -2.32
CA LEU A 22 2.34 12.71 -2.45
C LEU A 22 1.32 12.52 -1.32
N SER A 23 0.95 11.28 -1.00
CA SER A 23 0.05 10.97 0.11
C SER A 23 0.58 11.56 1.43
N ALA A 24 1.88 11.37 1.72
CA ALA A 24 2.51 11.92 2.91
C ALA A 24 2.51 13.46 2.91
N LEU A 25 2.79 14.11 1.77
CA LEU A 25 2.75 15.57 1.64
C LEU A 25 1.35 16.14 1.89
N PHE A 26 0.31 15.53 1.32
CA PHE A 26 -1.08 15.98 1.51
C PHE A 26 -1.65 15.65 2.89
N SER A 27 -1.09 14.64 3.56
CA SER A 27 -1.54 14.26 4.90
C SER A 27 -1.14 15.28 5.97
N GLY A 28 -0.05 16.03 5.77
CA GLY A 28 0.34 17.22 6.55
C GLY A 28 0.70 17.04 8.03
N ASN A 29 0.24 15.97 8.68
CA ASN A 29 0.16 15.86 10.13
C ASN A 29 0.76 14.57 10.72
N MET A 30 1.76 13.99 10.03
CA MET A 30 2.41 12.75 10.50
C MET A 30 3.09 12.92 11.88
N SER A 31 3.41 14.16 12.28
CA SER A 31 3.89 14.52 13.62
C SER A 31 2.88 14.27 14.73
N SER A 32 1.57 14.31 14.43
CA SER A 32 0.49 13.98 15.37
C SER A 32 0.57 12.54 15.88
N TYR A 33 1.25 11.65 15.14
CA TYR A 33 1.49 10.29 15.61
C TYR A 33 2.21 10.24 16.96
N SER A 34 3.07 11.22 17.27
CA SER A 34 3.74 11.28 18.57
C SER A 34 2.79 11.56 19.73
N MET A 35 1.66 12.24 19.47
CA MET A 35 0.70 12.72 20.46
C MET A 35 -0.40 11.71 20.81
N PHE A 36 -0.64 10.70 19.97
CA PHE A 36 -1.66 9.68 20.24
C PHE A 36 -1.30 8.79 21.42
N GLU A 37 -2.32 8.45 22.22
CA GLU A 37 -2.28 7.24 23.04
C GLU A 37 -2.22 6.01 22.13
N LYS A 38 -1.21 5.16 22.36
CA LYS A 38 -0.82 4.08 21.46
C LYS A 38 -1.04 2.72 22.10
N PRO A 39 -1.51 1.70 21.34
CA PRO A 39 -1.49 0.33 21.83
C PRO A 39 -0.06 -0.17 22.04
N ALA A 40 0.10 -1.18 22.89
CA ALA A 40 1.39 -1.73 23.33
C ALA A 40 2.32 -2.17 22.19
N PHE A 41 1.78 -2.53 21.02
CA PHE A 41 2.55 -2.99 19.86
C PHE A 41 2.81 -1.91 18.80
N SER A 42 2.68 -0.62 19.14
CA SER A 42 2.99 0.48 18.22
C SER A 42 4.49 0.62 18.01
N PRO A 43 5.00 0.54 16.76
CA PRO A 43 6.41 0.72 16.50
C PRO A 43 6.78 2.21 16.60
N PRO A 44 8.07 2.52 16.75
CA PRO A 44 8.54 3.89 16.61
C PRO A 44 8.13 4.51 15.27
N GLY A 45 7.79 5.81 15.26
CA GLY A 45 7.27 6.50 14.08
C GLY A 45 8.17 6.44 12.83
N PHE A 46 9.49 6.35 13.00
CA PHE A 46 10.45 6.24 11.89
C PHE A 46 10.40 4.90 11.16
N ILE A 47 9.79 3.86 11.74
CA ILE A 47 9.64 2.54 11.10
C ILE A 47 8.66 2.63 9.92
N PHE A 48 7.61 3.45 10.03
CA PHE A 48 6.60 3.60 8.98
C PHE A 48 7.18 4.00 7.62
N PRO A 49 7.95 5.11 7.48
CA PRO A 49 8.51 5.49 6.18
C PRO A 49 9.45 4.42 5.63
N ILE A 50 10.25 3.75 6.46
CA ILE A 50 11.16 2.68 6.01
C ILE A 50 10.36 1.51 5.41
N VAL A 51 9.36 1.01 6.14
CA VAL A 51 8.53 -0.11 5.69
C VAL A 51 7.78 0.27 4.42
N TRP A 52 7.11 1.43 4.39
CA TRP A 52 6.38 1.88 3.20
C TRP A 52 7.27 2.04 1.99
N THR A 53 8.49 2.60 2.11
CA THR A 53 9.44 2.67 1.00
C THR A 53 9.77 1.29 0.44
N VAL A 54 10.07 0.32 1.30
CA VAL A 54 10.34 -1.07 0.86
C VAL A 54 9.12 -1.65 0.16
N LEU A 55 7.92 -1.49 0.73
CA LEU A 55 6.68 -1.98 0.14
C LEU A 55 6.39 -1.37 -1.23
N TYR A 56 6.59 -0.05 -1.40
CA TYR A 56 6.39 0.61 -2.68
C TYR A 56 7.37 0.12 -3.75
N ILE A 57 8.62 -0.17 -3.39
CA ILE A 57 9.58 -0.82 -4.31
C ILE A 57 9.08 -2.21 -4.71
N LEU A 58 8.63 -3.03 -3.76
CA LEU A 58 8.07 -4.36 -4.04
C LEU A 58 6.81 -4.29 -4.92
N MET A 59 5.92 -3.33 -4.69
CA MET A 59 4.76 -3.02 -5.55
C MET A 59 5.19 -2.68 -6.97
N GLY A 60 6.20 -1.85 -7.13
CA GLY A 60 6.72 -1.48 -8.43
C GLY A 60 7.31 -2.65 -9.21
N ILE A 61 8.13 -3.47 -8.53
CA ILE A 61 8.67 -4.69 -9.14
C ILE A 61 7.52 -5.64 -9.51
N SER A 62 6.57 -5.86 -8.60
CA SER A 62 5.42 -6.72 -8.82
C SER A 62 4.56 -6.29 -10.01
N SER A 63 4.23 -5.00 -10.11
CA SER A 63 3.44 -4.47 -11.23
C SER A 63 4.19 -4.54 -12.56
N TYR A 64 5.52 -4.36 -12.54
CA TYR A 64 6.38 -4.59 -13.71
C TYR A 64 6.32 -6.04 -14.21
N LEU A 65 6.34 -7.02 -13.31
CA LEU A 65 6.21 -8.44 -13.67
C LEU A 65 4.88 -8.73 -14.38
N VAL A 66 3.78 -8.17 -13.86
CA VAL A 66 2.45 -8.32 -14.45
C VAL A 66 2.38 -7.62 -15.80
N TYR A 67 2.90 -6.39 -15.91
CA TYR A 67 2.89 -5.59 -17.13
C TYR A 67 3.66 -6.23 -18.28
N THR A 68 4.83 -6.81 -17.98
CA THR A 68 5.70 -7.46 -18.98
C THR A 68 5.31 -8.88 -19.31
N SER A 69 4.32 -9.45 -18.62
CA SER A 69 3.77 -10.76 -18.93
C SER A 69 3.03 -10.76 -20.28
N ASN A 70 2.95 -11.94 -20.90
CA ASN A 70 2.11 -12.16 -22.08
C ASN A 70 0.69 -12.63 -21.69
N SER A 71 0.31 -12.52 -20.41
CA SER A 71 -1.00 -13.01 -19.93
C SER A 71 -2.14 -12.12 -20.43
N PRO A 72 -3.25 -12.70 -20.94
CA PRO A 72 -4.43 -11.92 -21.32
C PRO A 72 -5.13 -11.27 -20.11
N TYR A 73 -4.89 -11.77 -18.90
CA TYR A 73 -5.50 -11.25 -17.66
C TYR A 73 -4.79 -10.00 -17.11
N LYS A 74 -3.67 -9.58 -17.71
CA LYS A 74 -2.87 -8.45 -17.23
C LYS A 74 -3.65 -7.12 -17.10
N PRO A 75 -4.61 -6.74 -17.98
CA PRO A 75 -5.28 -5.44 -17.85
C PRO A 75 -6.13 -5.37 -16.59
N ASN A 76 -6.89 -6.44 -16.30
CA ASN A 76 -7.73 -6.52 -15.10
C ASN A 76 -6.88 -6.54 -13.83
N ALA A 77 -5.75 -7.25 -13.85
CA ALA A 77 -4.81 -7.26 -12.74
C ALA A 77 -4.26 -5.84 -12.47
N LEU A 78 -3.80 -5.14 -13.51
CA LEU A 78 -3.27 -3.78 -13.38
C LEU A 78 -4.34 -2.74 -13.01
N LEU A 79 -5.60 -2.95 -13.42
CA LEU A 79 -6.73 -2.13 -12.97
C LEU A 79 -6.93 -2.23 -11.46
N LEU A 80 -6.94 -3.44 -10.91
CA LEU A 80 -7.03 -3.64 -9.45
C LEU A 80 -5.83 -3.02 -8.72
N TYR A 81 -4.64 -3.09 -9.30
CA TYR A 81 -3.45 -2.40 -8.77
C TYR A 81 -3.63 -0.87 -8.78
N GLY A 82 -4.21 -0.29 -9.82
CA GLY A 82 -4.55 1.14 -9.84
C GLY A 82 -5.56 1.51 -8.75
N ILE A 83 -6.62 0.72 -8.59
CA ILE A 83 -7.64 0.90 -7.54
C ILE A 83 -7.00 0.80 -6.15
N GLN A 84 -6.14 -0.19 -5.91
CA GLN A 84 -5.49 -0.33 -4.61
C GLN A 84 -4.59 0.87 -4.30
N LEU A 85 -3.83 1.37 -5.28
CA LEU A 85 -3.00 2.57 -5.10
C LEU A 85 -3.83 3.80 -4.77
N PHE A 86 -5.00 3.95 -5.38
CA PHE A 86 -5.95 5.02 -5.03
C PHE A 86 -6.39 4.92 -3.57
N PHE A 87 -6.81 3.74 -3.11
CA PHE A 87 -7.19 3.54 -1.71
C PHE A 87 -6.00 3.77 -0.76
N ASN A 88 -4.81 3.30 -1.12
CA ASN A 88 -3.58 3.51 -0.35
C ASN A 88 -3.27 5.01 -0.20
N PHE A 89 -3.39 5.78 -1.29
CA PHE A 89 -3.14 7.22 -1.30
C PHE A 89 -4.03 7.99 -0.32
N PHE A 90 -5.34 7.72 -0.35
CA PHE A 90 -6.31 8.46 0.45
C PHE A 90 -6.31 8.06 1.93
N TRP A 91 -5.85 6.85 2.27
CA TRP A 91 -5.87 6.40 3.66
C TRP A 91 -5.11 7.34 4.60
N SER A 92 -3.88 7.75 4.24
CA SER A 92 -3.08 8.65 5.09
C SER A 92 -3.73 10.03 5.22
N ILE A 93 -4.35 10.54 4.15
CA ILE A 93 -5.02 11.85 4.15
C ILE A 93 -6.24 11.82 5.06
N ILE A 94 -7.05 10.76 4.97
CA ILE A 94 -8.22 10.58 5.83
C ILE A 94 -7.79 10.45 7.30
N PHE A 95 -6.73 9.69 7.57
CA PHE A 95 -6.29 9.40 8.93
C PHE A 95 -5.57 10.58 9.60
N PHE A 96 -4.55 11.15 8.96
CA PHE A 96 -3.73 12.21 9.53
C PHE A 96 -4.18 13.62 9.14
N GLY A 97 -4.77 13.79 7.96
CA GLY A 97 -5.16 15.10 7.46
C GLY A 97 -6.57 15.53 7.90
N LEU A 98 -7.49 14.56 8.01
CA LEU A 98 -8.89 14.81 8.38
C LEU A 98 -9.25 14.30 9.79
N ASP A 99 -8.34 13.59 10.46
CA ASP A 99 -8.55 13.00 11.79
C ASP A 99 -9.80 12.09 11.89
N LEU A 100 -10.26 11.52 10.76
CA LEU A 100 -11.46 10.67 10.70
C LEU A 100 -11.10 9.19 10.94
N TYR A 101 -10.70 8.85 12.16
CA TYR A 101 -10.09 7.55 12.48
C TYR A 101 -10.99 6.33 12.16
N LEU A 102 -12.27 6.36 12.54
CA LEU A 102 -13.20 5.26 12.22
C LEU A 102 -13.41 5.10 10.71
N PHE A 103 -13.50 6.22 9.98
CA PHE A 103 -13.64 6.17 8.53
C PHE A 103 -12.36 5.65 7.87
N ALA A 104 -11.18 6.07 8.35
CA ALA A 104 -9.90 5.54 7.93
C ALA A 104 -9.78 4.03 8.18
N PHE A 105 -10.33 3.52 9.29
CA PHE A 105 -10.38 2.09 9.58
C PHE A 105 -11.20 1.34 8.53
N ILE A 106 -12.44 1.76 8.29
CA ILE A 106 -13.33 1.14 7.30
C ILE A 106 -12.71 1.19 5.90
N TRP A 107 -12.09 2.32 5.56
CA TRP A 107 -11.36 2.50 4.30
C TRP A 107 -10.19 1.52 4.17
N LEU A 108 -9.43 1.29 5.26
CA LEU A 108 -8.32 0.36 5.29
C LEU A 108 -8.79 -1.11 5.18
N ILE A 109 -9.93 -1.46 5.79
CA ILE A 109 -10.53 -2.78 5.61
C ILE A 109 -10.93 -2.99 4.15
N ALA A 110 -11.55 -2.00 3.50
CA ALA A 110 -11.85 -2.06 2.06
C ALA A 110 -10.57 -2.23 1.22
N LEU A 111 -9.50 -1.48 1.54
CA LEU A 111 -8.19 -1.64 0.90
C LEU A 111 -7.65 -3.06 1.06
N ILE A 112 -7.73 -3.68 2.24
CA ILE A 112 -7.28 -5.07 2.45
C ILE A 112 -8.01 -6.05 1.52
N PHE A 113 -9.33 -5.92 1.35
CA PHE A 113 -10.08 -6.77 0.43
C PHE A 113 -9.67 -6.56 -1.04
N ILE A 114 -9.38 -5.31 -1.43
CA ILE A 114 -8.87 -4.98 -2.76
C ILE A 114 -7.49 -5.62 -2.96
N ILE A 115 -6.58 -5.54 -1.97
CA ILE A 115 -5.25 -6.17 -2.01
C ILE A 115 -5.37 -7.68 -2.16
N ILE A 116 -6.23 -8.35 -1.39
CA ILE A 116 -6.44 -9.80 -1.50
C ILE A 116 -6.92 -10.17 -2.90
N SER A 117 -7.87 -9.41 -3.44
CA SER A 117 -8.41 -9.62 -4.79
C SER A 117 -7.35 -9.40 -5.88
N MET A 118 -6.52 -8.37 -5.72
CA MET A 118 -5.38 -8.08 -6.59
C MET A 118 -4.34 -9.21 -6.53
N ILE A 119 -3.99 -9.71 -5.34
CA ILE A 119 -3.03 -10.82 -5.16
C ILE A 119 -3.51 -12.07 -5.89
N LYS A 120 -4.80 -12.41 -5.81
CA LYS A 120 -5.38 -13.54 -6.55
C LYS A 120 -5.22 -13.38 -8.07
N GLN A 121 -5.49 -12.19 -8.60
CA GLN A 121 -5.31 -11.90 -10.03
C GLN A 121 -3.84 -11.89 -10.45
N PHE A 122 -2.97 -11.32 -9.61
CA PHE A 122 -1.53 -11.34 -9.83
C PHE A 122 -1.00 -12.77 -9.85
N TYR A 123 -1.54 -13.66 -9.02
CA TYR A 123 -1.09 -15.05 -8.96
C TYR A 123 -1.39 -15.80 -10.28
N ILE A 124 -2.55 -15.52 -10.89
CA ILE A 124 -2.92 -16.07 -12.21
C ILE A 124 -1.96 -15.58 -13.30
N VAL A 125 -1.49 -14.33 -13.22
CA VAL A 125 -0.59 -13.73 -14.22
C VAL A 125 0.88 -14.11 -13.99
N SER A 126 1.34 -14.00 -12.75
CA SER A 126 2.71 -14.23 -12.30
C SER A 126 2.72 -14.51 -10.79
N PRO A 127 2.93 -15.77 -10.36
CA PRO A 127 3.02 -16.12 -8.95
C PRO A 127 4.07 -15.31 -8.17
N THR A 128 5.21 -15.03 -8.81
CA THR A 128 6.26 -14.18 -8.23
C THR A 128 5.74 -12.77 -7.92
N ALA A 129 4.94 -12.16 -8.79
CA ALA A 129 4.34 -10.86 -8.53
C ALA A 129 3.42 -10.92 -7.31
N ALA A 130 2.56 -11.93 -7.22
CA ALA A 130 1.67 -12.12 -6.07
C ALA A 130 2.43 -12.27 -4.75
N TYR A 131 3.50 -13.07 -4.71
CA TYR A 131 4.28 -13.26 -3.48
C TYR A 131 4.95 -11.96 -2.99
N LEU A 132 5.39 -11.09 -3.90
CA LEU A 132 5.96 -9.78 -3.54
C LEU A 132 4.94 -8.85 -2.85
N GLN A 133 3.64 -9.12 -2.98
CA GLN A 133 2.57 -8.37 -2.34
C GLN A 133 2.16 -8.91 -0.95
N ILE A 134 2.64 -10.08 -0.55
CA ILE A 134 2.32 -10.64 0.78
C ILE A 134 2.83 -9.75 1.92
N PRO A 135 4.08 -9.23 1.90
CA PRO A 135 4.54 -8.31 2.93
C PRO A 135 3.66 -7.06 3.06
N TYR A 136 3.13 -6.58 1.92
CA TYR A 136 2.21 -5.45 1.91
C TYR A 136 0.88 -5.78 2.59
N LEU A 137 0.26 -6.92 2.26
CA LEU A 137 -0.98 -7.36 2.90
C LEU A 137 -0.82 -7.49 4.42
N ILE A 138 0.28 -8.11 4.88
CA ILE A 138 0.58 -8.27 6.31
C ILE A 138 0.69 -6.91 6.98
N TRP A 139 1.41 -5.96 6.35
CA TRP A 139 1.55 -4.61 6.87
C TRP A 139 0.21 -3.87 6.96
N CYS A 140 -0.68 -4.00 5.97
CA CYS A 140 -2.01 -3.39 6.02
C CYS A 140 -2.88 -3.97 7.13
N ILE A 141 -2.80 -5.27 7.39
CA ILE A 141 -3.51 -5.91 8.53
C ILE A 141 -2.99 -5.34 9.85
N PHE A 142 -1.67 -5.20 9.98
CA PHE A 142 -1.06 -4.57 11.15
C PHE A 142 -1.46 -3.10 11.30
N ALA A 143 -1.49 -2.34 10.20
CA ALA A 143 -1.96 -0.97 10.20
C ALA A 143 -3.44 -0.86 10.61
N ALA A 144 -4.29 -1.83 10.24
CA ALA A 144 -5.69 -1.87 10.65
C ALA A 144 -5.84 -2.11 12.16
N TYR A 145 -5.01 -2.98 12.73
CA TYR A 145 -4.90 -3.12 14.18
C TYR A 145 -4.56 -1.77 14.84
N LEU A 146 -3.47 -1.12 14.42
CA LEU A 146 -3.07 0.17 15.02
C LEU A 146 -4.15 1.25 14.89
N ASN A 147 -4.73 1.38 13.69
CA ASN A 147 -5.75 2.36 13.38
C ASN A 147 -7.01 2.19 14.24
N PHE A 148 -7.46 0.94 14.43
CA PHE A 148 -8.60 0.63 15.30
C PHE A 148 -8.37 1.02 16.76
N TYR A 149 -7.18 0.72 17.30
CA TYR A 149 -6.87 1.08 18.68
C TYR A 149 -6.70 2.59 18.86
N ILE A 150 -6.15 3.30 17.87
CA ILE A 150 -6.08 4.77 17.92
C ILE A 150 -7.50 5.37 17.98
N PHE A 151 -8.44 4.85 17.18
CA PHE A 151 -9.84 5.25 17.25
C PHE A 151 -10.50 4.95 18.61
N LEU A 152 -10.17 3.83 19.26
CA LEU A 152 -10.74 3.51 20.57
C LEU A 152 -10.20 4.41 21.70
N LEU A 153 -8.97 4.91 21.56
CA LEU A 153 -8.27 5.66 22.59
C LEU A 153 -8.37 7.18 22.43
N ASN A 154 -8.79 7.69 21.27
CA ASN A 154 -8.82 9.12 20.93
C ASN A 154 -10.10 9.48 20.16
#